data_AF-A0A1C6K9I2-F1
#
_entry.id   AF-A0A1C6K9I2-F1
#
_cell.length_a   1.000
_cell.length_b   1.000
_cell.length_c   1.000
_cell.angle_alpha   90.00
_cell.angle_beta   90.00
_cell.angle_gamma   90.00
#
_symmetry.space_group_name_H-M   'P 1'
#
loop_
_entity.id
_entity.type
_entity.pdbx_description
1 polymer ?
#
loop_
_entity_poly.entity_id
_entity_poly.type
_entity_poly.pdbx_seq_one_letter_code
_entity_poly.pdbx_strand_id
1 'polypeptide(L)'
;MYKVIDKFGIIKKCGNKEYFNKYSIVEGDEIRKSLVSAYFHGHPFPSNMCAKVYKRKFLIGSGKYLKNIKFLGDDLFYNLEVLLKVEKITMINRELYYYRCGGGTSKYMPYLFNDMIEGFKVQKKVIEEYYNDTYEKRYNGATAMLLNTFKVCISNLFLSDYNCEKIREKIDYFLNCNEIIEASNNERKRNYFEDKFLKSILNKDTNYFYNMGEEMYKDNKINRIIKKILT
;
A
#
# COMPACT_ATOMS: atom_id res chain seq x y z
N MET A 1 -16.45 1.00 -8.57
CA MET A 1 -15.71 0.36 -9.67
C MET A 1 -15.97 -1.14 -9.66
N TYR A 2 -16.28 -1.74 -10.81
CA TYR A 2 -16.36 -3.20 -10.97
C TYR A 2 -14.99 -3.75 -11.40
N LYS A 3 -14.63 -4.91 -10.86
CA LYS A 3 -13.44 -5.66 -11.27
C LYS A 3 -13.86 -6.72 -12.28
N VAL A 4 -13.30 -6.68 -13.47
CA VAL A 4 -13.46 -7.69 -14.51
C VAL A 4 -12.30 -8.67 -14.36
N ILE A 5 -12.59 -9.92 -13.97
CA ILE A 5 -11.56 -10.86 -13.48
C ILE A 5 -10.97 -11.71 -14.59
N ASP A 6 -11.78 -12.04 -15.59
CA ASP A 6 -11.38 -12.90 -16.70
C ASP A 6 -10.91 -12.08 -17.91
N LYS A 7 -10.18 -12.77 -18.81
CA LYS A 7 -9.68 -12.18 -20.05
C LYS A 7 -10.78 -11.82 -21.07
N PHE A 8 -11.98 -12.38 -20.94
CA PHE A 8 -13.08 -12.21 -21.90
C PHE A 8 -14.12 -11.16 -21.49
N GLY A 9 -14.05 -10.62 -20.27
CA GLY A 9 -14.95 -9.58 -19.81
C GLY A 9 -16.24 -10.05 -19.15
N ILE A 10 -16.36 -11.35 -18.88
CA ILE A 10 -17.60 -12.02 -18.48
C ILE A 10 -17.81 -11.97 -16.97
N ILE A 11 -16.78 -12.31 -16.20
CA ILE A 11 -16.79 -12.43 -14.75
C ILE A 11 -16.51 -11.06 -14.13
N LYS A 12 -17.58 -10.44 -13.64
CA LYS A 12 -17.54 -9.12 -13.00
C LYS A 12 -17.79 -9.25 -11.50
N LYS A 13 -16.88 -8.71 -10.69
CA LYS A 13 -17.02 -8.64 -9.23
C LYS A 13 -17.21 -7.19 -8.80
N CYS A 14 -18.26 -6.96 -8.01
CA CYS A 14 -18.48 -5.67 -7.37
C CYS A 14 -17.35 -5.36 -6.39
N GLY A 15 -16.79 -4.15 -6.46
CA GLY A 15 -15.85 -3.64 -5.46
C GLY A 15 -16.54 -3.22 -4.16
N ASN A 16 -15.76 -2.72 -3.20
CA ASN A 16 -16.31 -2.10 -1.99
C ASN A 16 -17.15 -0.87 -2.37
N LYS A 17 -18.39 -0.79 -1.86
CA LYS A 17 -19.38 0.26 -2.13
C LYS A 17 -19.65 1.19 -0.93
N GLU A 18 -18.89 1.07 0.17
CA GLU A 18 -19.10 1.83 1.41
C GLU A 18 -19.20 3.34 1.16
N TYR A 19 -18.32 3.89 0.33
CA TYR A 19 -18.29 5.31 -0.06
C TYR A 19 -19.21 5.69 -1.22
N PHE A 20 -19.84 4.71 -1.86
CA PHE A 20 -20.56 4.87 -3.13
C PHE A 20 -21.97 4.27 -3.07
N ASN A 21 -22.52 4.07 -1.86
CA ASN A 21 -23.87 3.53 -1.65
C ASN A 21 -24.95 4.55 -2.02
N LYS A 22 -24.68 5.84 -1.84
CA LYS A 22 -25.54 6.95 -2.23
C LYS A 22 -24.74 8.05 -2.91
N TYR A 23 -25.43 8.85 -3.73
CA TYR A 23 -24.87 10.12 -4.19
C TYR A 23 -24.58 10.99 -2.97
N SER A 24 -23.36 11.50 -2.86
CA SER A 24 -22.96 12.32 -1.72
C SER A 24 -21.89 13.33 -2.11
N ILE A 25 -21.76 14.35 -1.28
CA ILE A 25 -20.77 15.40 -1.43
C ILE A 25 -20.01 15.49 -0.09
N VAL A 26 -18.69 15.53 -0.16
CA VAL A 26 -17.79 15.77 0.98
C VAL A 26 -17.03 17.05 0.69
N GLU A 27 -17.02 17.98 1.65
CA GLU A 27 -16.45 19.33 1.47
C GLU A 27 -15.55 19.72 2.65
N GLY A 28 -14.65 20.66 2.38
CA GLY A 28 -13.75 21.24 3.37
C GLY A 28 -12.91 20.18 4.11
N ASP A 29 -12.72 20.39 5.41
CA ASP A 29 -11.83 19.58 6.25
C ASP A 29 -12.29 18.13 6.42
N GLU A 30 -13.57 17.83 6.14
CA GLU A 30 -14.07 16.45 6.16
C GLU A 30 -13.41 15.58 5.09
N ILE A 31 -12.97 16.16 3.98
CA ILE A 31 -12.17 15.45 2.96
C ILE A 31 -10.89 14.91 3.59
N ARG A 32 -10.19 15.75 4.35
CA ARG A 32 -8.98 15.34 5.07
C ARG A 32 -9.31 14.28 6.12
N LYS A 33 -10.28 14.54 6.99
CA LYS A 33 -10.59 13.66 8.13
C LYS A 33 -11.08 12.28 7.70
N SER A 34 -11.96 12.20 6.70
CA SER A 34 -12.61 10.95 6.29
C SER A 34 -11.95 10.25 5.10
N LEU A 35 -11.49 11.00 4.08
CA LEU A 35 -11.00 10.40 2.84
C LEU A 35 -9.49 10.31 2.78
N VAL A 36 -8.76 11.40 3.06
CA VAL A 36 -7.28 11.40 3.04
C VAL A 36 -6.74 10.46 4.11
N SER A 37 -7.37 10.43 5.28
CA SER A 37 -6.91 9.57 6.38
C SER A 37 -6.98 8.08 6.05
N ALA A 38 -7.73 7.71 5.00
CA ALA A 38 -7.81 6.35 4.50
C ALA A 38 -6.48 5.81 3.94
N TYR A 39 -5.61 6.71 3.48
CA TYR A 39 -4.37 6.41 2.78
C TYR A 39 -3.22 6.09 3.73
N PHE A 40 -3.43 6.25 5.04
CA PHE A 40 -2.42 5.91 6.06
C PHE A 40 -2.52 4.45 6.49
N HIS A 41 -3.74 3.89 6.59
CA HIS A 41 -3.94 2.51 7.01
C HIS A 41 -5.34 1.97 6.71
N GLY A 42 -5.41 0.82 6.02
CA GLY A 42 -6.52 -0.15 6.10
C GLY A 42 -7.93 0.33 5.75
N HIS A 43 -8.10 1.49 5.13
CA HIS A 43 -9.40 2.11 4.93
C HIS A 43 -9.87 1.97 3.47
N PRO A 44 -11.15 1.67 3.21
CA PRO A 44 -11.62 1.29 1.87
C PRO A 44 -11.76 2.39 0.82
N PHE A 45 -11.32 3.63 1.07
CA PHE A 45 -11.44 4.65 0.03
C PHE A 45 -10.45 4.34 -1.12
N PRO A 46 -10.89 4.22 -2.39
CA PRO A 46 -10.04 3.73 -3.46
C PRO A 46 -8.88 4.68 -3.77
N SER A 47 -7.64 4.18 -3.64
CA SER A 47 -6.42 4.95 -3.90
C SER A 47 -6.16 5.21 -5.39
N ASN A 48 -6.69 4.38 -6.28
CA ASN A 48 -6.49 4.49 -7.73
C ASN A 48 -6.83 5.87 -8.30
N MET A 49 -6.12 6.27 -9.35
CA MET A 49 -6.48 7.49 -10.10
C MET A 49 -7.60 7.22 -11.10
N CYS A 50 -7.69 6.00 -11.62
CA CYS A 50 -8.74 5.61 -12.55
C CYS A 50 -10.13 5.62 -11.89
N ALA A 51 -11.18 5.67 -12.72
CA ALA A 51 -12.58 5.80 -12.28
C ALA A 51 -12.92 7.10 -11.51
N LYS A 52 -12.08 8.14 -11.62
CA LYS A 52 -12.30 9.48 -11.05
C LYS A 52 -12.11 10.55 -12.11
N VAL A 53 -12.78 11.69 -11.93
CA VAL A 53 -12.67 12.86 -12.81
C VAL A 53 -12.10 14.02 -12.01
N TYR A 54 -11.02 14.61 -12.50
CA TYR A 54 -10.28 15.66 -11.81
C TYR A 54 -10.31 16.97 -12.58
N LYS A 55 -10.39 18.10 -11.87
CA LYS A 55 -10.12 19.40 -12.49
C LYS A 55 -8.62 19.51 -12.77
N ARG A 56 -8.26 19.88 -14.01
CA ARG A 56 -6.88 19.98 -14.50
C ARG A 56 -5.94 20.74 -13.54
N LYS A 57 -6.41 21.83 -12.92
CA LYS A 57 -5.61 22.64 -12.00
C LYS A 57 -5.03 21.85 -10.82
N PHE A 58 -5.76 20.87 -10.29
CA PHE A 58 -5.31 20.06 -9.15
C PHE A 58 -4.33 18.96 -9.57
N LEU A 59 -4.43 18.48 -10.81
CA LEU A 59 -3.46 17.54 -11.36
C LEU A 59 -2.11 18.23 -11.55
N ILE A 60 -2.07 19.35 -12.27
CA ILE A 60 -0.80 20.03 -12.61
C ILE A 60 -0.07 20.53 -11.36
N GLY A 61 -0.80 20.93 -10.33
CA GLY A 61 -0.21 21.37 -9.08
C GLY A 61 0.31 20.24 -8.18
N SER A 62 0.20 18.96 -8.56
CA SER A 62 0.50 17.79 -7.71
C SER A 62 1.60 16.89 -8.29
N GLY A 63 2.12 15.98 -7.47
CA GLY A 63 3.22 15.08 -7.79
C GLY A 63 4.45 15.25 -6.88
N LYS A 64 4.42 16.16 -5.90
CA LYS A 64 5.57 16.44 -5.01
C LYS A 64 5.96 15.21 -4.20
N TYR A 65 4.98 14.38 -3.83
CA TYR A 65 5.21 13.14 -3.06
C TYR A 65 5.71 11.97 -3.91
N LEU A 66 5.75 12.09 -5.24
CA LEU A 66 6.20 11.02 -6.13
C LEU A 66 7.69 11.07 -6.44
N LYS A 67 8.41 12.12 -6.01
CA LYS A 67 9.80 12.39 -6.42
C LYS A 67 10.73 11.18 -6.30
N ASN A 68 10.55 10.38 -5.25
CA ASN A 68 11.40 9.21 -4.97
C ASN A 68 10.67 7.87 -5.15
N ILE A 69 9.42 7.88 -5.62
CA ILE A 69 8.62 6.68 -5.84
C ILE A 69 8.78 6.26 -7.29
N LYS A 70 9.21 5.01 -7.50
CA LYS A 70 9.41 4.46 -8.83
C LYS A 70 8.12 3.89 -9.43
N PHE A 71 7.30 3.24 -8.60
CA PHE A 71 6.08 2.58 -9.07
C PHE A 71 5.05 2.34 -7.97
N LEU A 72 5.40 1.65 -6.87
CA LEU A 72 4.40 1.27 -5.86
C LEU A 72 3.87 2.50 -5.14
N GLY A 73 2.56 2.69 -5.23
CA GLY A 73 1.88 3.77 -4.53
C GLY A 73 1.90 5.10 -5.28
N ASP A 74 2.36 5.13 -6.54
CA ASP A 74 2.29 6.30 -7.41
C ASP A 74 0.86 6.90 -7.46
N ASP A 75 -0.13 6.09 -7.81
CA ASP A 75 -1.55 6.44 -7.82
C ASP A 75 -2.00 6.89 -6.42
N LEU A 76 -1.58 6.15 -5.39
CA LEU A 76 -1.99 6.39 -4.01
C LEU A 76 -1.53 7.76 -3.52
N PHE A 77 -0.25 8.08 -3.65
CA PHE A 77 0.33 9.31 -3.12
C PHE A 77 0.04 10.52 -4.01
N TYR A 78 -0.17 10.31 -5.31
CA TYR A 78 -0.67 11.37 -6.17
C TYR A 78 -2.11 11.74 -5.80
N ASN A 79 -2.98 10.75 -5.64
CA ASN A 79 -4.36 10.98 -5.25
C ASN A 79 -4.45 11.58 -3.84
N LEU A 80 -3.63 11.12 -2.90
CA LEU A 80 -3.48 11.74 -1.58
C LEU A 80 -3.21 13.24 -1.68
N GLU A 81 -2.23 13.63 -2.50
CA GLU A 81 -1.86 15.04 -2.67
C GLU A 81 -2.97 15.87 -3.30
N VAL A 82 -3.66 15.31 -4.29
CA VAL A 82 -4.82 15.95 -4.91
C VAL A 82 -5.94 16.15 -3.88
N LEU A 83 -6.24 15.12 -3.08
CA LEU A 83 -7.29 15.16 -2.06
C LEU A 83 -7.02 16.19 -0.96
N LEU A 84 -5.74 16.47 -0.64
CA LEU A 84 -5.36 17.52 0.29
C LEU A 84 -5.60 18.95 -0.24
N LYS A 85 -5.81 19.12 -1.56
CA LYS A 85 -5.94 20.44 -2.21
C LYS A 85 -7.35 20.77 -2.66
N VAL A 86 -8.23 19.77 -2.75
CA VAL A 86 -9.61 19.96 -3.22
C VAL A 86 -10.51 20.38 -2.07
N GLU A 87 -11.49 21.24 -2.38
CA GLU A 87 -12.46 21.74 -1.40
C GLU A 87 -13.77 20.96 -1.43
N LYS A 88 -14.01 20.18 -2.49
CA LYS A 88 -15.25 19.45 -2.74
C LYS A 88 -14.99 18.19 -3.55
N ILE A 89 -15.57 17.08 -3.10
CA ILE A 89 -15.58 15.80 -3.81
C ILE A 89 -17.02 15.30 -3.89
N THR A 90 -17.42 14.83 -5.07
CA THR A 90 -18.74 14.24 -5.30
C THR A 90 -18.58 12.74 -5.55
N MET A 91 -19.28 11.93 -4.75
CA MET A 91 -19.35 10.49 -4.92
C MET A 91 -20.60 10.13 -5.73
N ILE A 92 -20.40 9.41 -6.83
CA ILE A 92 -21.50 8.95 -7.70
C ILE A 92 -21.78 7.47 -7.39
N ASN A 93 -23.02 7.15 -7.03
CA ASN A 93 -23.48 5.79 -6.76
C ASN A 93 -23.96 5.08 -8.05
N ARG A 94 -23.21 5.22 -9.13
CA ARG A 94 -23.50 4.57 -10.42
C ARG A 94 -22.29 3.81 -10.93
N GLU A 95 -22.54 2.73 -11.63
CA GLU A 95 -21.53 1.81 -12.12
C GLU A 95 -21.07 2.27 -13.51
N LEU A 96 -20.14 3.22 -13.53
CA LEU A 96 -19.70 3.87 -14.78
C LEU A 96 -18.34 3.38 -15.28
N TYR A 97 -17.62 2.58 -14.49
CA TYR A 97 -16.25 2.16 -14.80
C TYR A 97 -16.01 0.70 -14.45
N TYR A 98 -15.58 -0.06 -15.47
CA TYR A 98 -15.21 -1.48 -15.39
C TYR A 98 -13.70 -1.60 -15.56
N TYR A 99 -13.02 -2.00 -14.49
CA TYR A 99 -11.57 -2.16 -14.48
C TYR A 99 -11.20 -3.61 -14.74
N ARG A 100 -10.36 -3.85 -15.75
CA ARG A 100 -9.77 -5.18 -15.98
C ARG A 100 -8.79 -5.49 -14.86
N CYS A 101 -9.22 -6.39 -13.98
CA CYS A 101 -8.43 -6.86 -12.86
C CYS A 101 -7.59 -8.06 -13.33
N GLY A 102 -6.35 -7.80 -13.69
CA GLY A 102 -5.38 -8.80 -14.09
C GLY A 102 -3.97 -8.20 -14.11
N GLY A 103 -2.94 -9.03 -13.97
CA GLY A 103 -1.55 -8.55 -13.90
C GLY A 103 -0.98 -8.35 -12.50
N GLY A 104 -1.64 -8.88 -11.46
CA GLY A 104 -1.09 -8.84 -10.09
C GLY A 104 0.38 -9.28 -10.05
N THR A 105 1.14 -8.81 -9.05
CA THR A 105 2.58 -9.04 -8.89
C THR A 105 2.90 -10.54 -8.76
N SER A 106 3.03 -11.22 -9.89
CA SER A 106 3.48 -12.61 -10.02
C SER A 106 4.96 -12.69 -10.38
N LYS A 107 5.58 -11.54 -10.67
CA LYS A 107 6.99 -11.36 -10.98
C LYS A 107 7.65 -10.56 -9.87
N TYR A 108 8.95 -10.79 -9.71
CA TYR A 108 9.78 -9.99 -8.82
C TYR A 108 9.71 -8.50 -9.17
N MET A 109 9.49 -7.69 -8.14
CA MET A 109 9.50 -6.24 -8.25
C MET A 109 10.70 -5.66 -7.45
N PRO A 110 11.78 -5.22 -8.12
CA PRO A 110 13.03 -4.85 -7.43
C PRO A 110 12.95 -3.56 -6.62
N TYR A 111 12.05 -2.65 -6.97
CA TYR A 111 11.86 -1.36 -6.30
C TYR A 111 10.80 -1.38 -5.19
N LEU A 112 10.15 -2.53 -4.96
CA LEU A 112 9.04 -2.66 -3.99
C LEU A 112 9.41 -2.16 -2.60
N PHE A 113 10.59 -2.54 -2.10
CA PHE A 113 11.06 -2.12 -0.78
C PHE A 113 11.29 -0.61 -0.71
N ASN A 114 12.03 -0.04 -1.66
CA ASN A 114 12.34 1.39 -1.63
C ASN A 114 11.07 2.23 -1.75
N ASP A 115 10.14 1.85 -2.63
CA ASP A 115 8.88 2.57 -2.80
C ASP A 115 8.00 2.53 -1.55
N MET A 116 7.95 1.41 -0.82
CA MET A 116 7.19 1.36 0.45
C MET A 116 7.83 2.22 1.55
N ILE A 117 9.16 2.32 1.58
CA ILE A 117 9.87 3.18 2.54
C ILE A 117 9.58 4.65 2.23
N GLU A 118 9.69 5.06 0.97
CA GLU A 118 9.35 6.43 0.55
C GLU A 118 7.87 6.73 0.79
N GLY A 119 6.99 5.75 0.55
CA GLY A 119 5.58 5.87 0.88
C GLY A 119 5.32 6.12 2.36
N PHE A 120 6.01 5.40 3.25
CA PHE A 120 5.90 5.63 4.69
C PHE A 120 6.40 7.01 5.10
N LYS A 121 7.49 7.51 4.50
CA LYS A 121 7.97 8.89 4.72
C LYS A 121 6.93 9.93 4.31
N VAL A 122 6.25 9.72 3.18
CA VAL A 122 5.15 10.58 2.74
C VAL A 122 4.00 10.54 3.75
N GLN A 123 3.59 9.35 4.19
CA GLN A 123 2.54 9.21 5.21
C GLN A 123 2.90 9.96 6.48
N LYS A 124 4.11 9.75 7.02
CA LYS A 124 4.61 10.42 8.22
C LYS A 124 4.57 11.93 8.08
N LYS A 125 5.12 12.47 6.98
CA LYS A 125 5.09 13.91 6.68
C LYS A 125 3.68 14.48 6.65
N VAL A 126 2.74 13.80 6.00
CA VAL A 126 1.35 14.25 5.92
C VAL A 126 0.66 14.17 7.29
N ILE A 127 0.94 13.15 8.08
CA ILE A 127 0.41 13.00 9.43
C ILE A 127 0.91 14.15 10.34
N GLU A 128 2.20 14.47 10.29
CA GLU A 128 2.81 15.59 11.02
C GLU A 128 2.22 16.95 10.59
N GLU A 129 2.04 17.17 9.28
CA GLU A 129 1.56 18.44 8.76
C GLU A 129 0.07 18.67 9.04
N TYR A 130 -0.74 17.61 9.04
CA TYR A 130 -2.19 17.74 8.98
C TYR A 130 -2.98 17.01 10.07
N TYR A 131 -2.37 16.18 10.92
CA TYR A 131 -3.11 15.32 11.86
C TYR A 131 -2.52 15.33 13.28
N ASN A 132 -2.01 16.47 13.74
CA ASN A 132 -1.46 16.61 15.10
C ASN A 132 -2.42 16.12 16.21
N ASP A 133 -3.72 16.36 16.05
CA ASP A 133 -4.79 15.93 16.96
C ASP A 133 -4.96 14.41 17.04
N THR A 134 -4.61 13.69 15.97
CA THR A 134 -4.78 12.23 15.85
C THR A 134 -3.48 11.52 15.48
N TYR A 135 -2.34 12.18 15.71
CA TYR A 135 -1.02 11.78 15.22
C TYR A 135 -0.73 10.32 15.55
N GLU A 136 -0.80 9.98 16.84
CA GLU A 136 -0.54 8.64 17.35
C GLU A 136 -1.37 7.59 16.63
N LYS A 137 -2.68 7.79 16.48
CA LYS A 137 -3.56 6.82 15.83
C LYS A 137 -3.14 6.59 14.37
N ARG A 138 -2.84 7.66 13.63
CA ARG A 138 -2.50 7.57 12.21
C ARG A 138 -1.10 7.00 11.99
N TYR A 139 -0.15 7.43 12.79
CA TYR A 139 1.22 6.94 12.79
C TYR A 139 1.28 5.45 13.14
N ASN A 140 0.52 5.03 14.14
CA ASN A 140 0.34 3.61 14.46
C ASN A 140 -0.27 2.83 13.29
N GLY A 141 -1.20 3.40 12.54
CA GLY A 141 -1.69 2.75 11.34
C GLY A 141 -0.61 2.58 10.26
N ALA A 142 0.09 3.67 9.94
CA ALA A 142 1.13 3.70 8.91
C ALA A 142 2.26 2.69 9.20
N THR A 143 2.72 2.62 10.45
CA THR A 143 3.73 1.63 10.87
C THR A 143 3.24 0.18 10.73
N ALA A 144 1.96 -0.10 11.02
CA ALA A 144 1.41 -1.45 10.79
C ALA A 144 1.38 -1.80 9.30
N MET A 145 0.99 -0.85 8.44
CA MET A 145 1.00 -1.03 7.00
C MET A 145 2.43 -1.27 6.48
N LEU A 146 3.42 -0.51 6.98
CA LEU A 146 4.83 -0.67 6.64
C LEU A 146 5.31 -2.09 6.98
N LEU A 147 5.12 -2.56 8.22
CA LEU A 147 5.59 -3.88 8.65
C LEU A 147 4.87 -5.04 7.94
N ASN A 148 3.59 -4.88 7.61
CA ASN A 148 2.89 -5.86 6.76
C ASN A 148 3.46 -5.88 5.33
N THR A 149 3.74 -4.72 4.76
CA THR A 149 4.35 -4.62 3.43
C THR A 149 5.79 -5.11 3.43
N PHE A 150 6.51 -4.99 4.56
CA PHE A 150 7.84 -5.56 4.73
C PHE A 150 7.84 -7.09 4.56
N LYS A 151 6.86 -7.80 5.16
CA LYS A 151 6.68 -9.25 4.91
C LYS A 151 6.51 -9.56 3.41
N VAL A 152 5.76 -8.72 2.70
CA VAL A 152 5.58 -8.85 1.25
C VAL A 152 6.90 -8.62 0.50
N CYS A 153 7.72 -7.64 0.91
CA CYS A 153 9.04 -7.42 0.32
C CYS A 153 9.97 -8.61 0.48
N ILE A 154 9.96 -9.23 1.67
CA ILE A 154 10.74 -10.43 1.96
C ILE A 154 10.29 -11.59 1.05
N SER A 155 8.98 -11.86 0.96
CA SER A 155 8.47 -12.91 0.06
C SER A 155 8.70 -12.60 -1.43
N ASN A 156 8.68 -11.32 -1.82
CA ASN A 156 8.92 -10.87 -3.19
C ASN A 156 10.35 -11.20 -3.66
N LEU A 157 11.35 -11.25 -2.77
CA LEU A 157 12.72 -11.67 -3.13
C LEU A 157 12.76 -13.08 -3.75
N PHE A 158 11.88 -13.99 -3.32
CA PHE A 158 11.81 -15.36 -3.83
C PHE A 158 11.11 -15.47 -5.20
N LEU A 159 10.55 -14.37 -5.73
CA LEU A 159 10.08 -14.31 -7.12
C LEU A 159 11.21 -13.96 -8.10
N SER A 160 12.41 -13.66 -7.61
CA SER A 160 13.56 -13.28 -8.43
C SER A 160 14.40 -14.51 -8.84
N ASP A 161 15.37 -14.30 -9.71
CA ASP A 161 16.37 -15.32 -10.09
C ASP A 161 17.62 -15.27 -9.18
N TYR A 162 17.53 -14.64 -8.01
CA TYR A 162 18.64 -14.54 -7.07
C TYR A 162 18.96 -15.88 -6.40
N ASN A 163 20.24 -16.12 -6.16
CA ASN A 163 20.69 -17.21 -5.30
C ASN A 163 20.45 -16.88 -3.81
N CYS A 164 20.65 -17.89 -2.94
CA CYS A 164 20.42 -17.76 -1.51
C CYS A 164 21.25 -16.64 -0.86
N GLU A 165 22.52 -16.49 -1.26
CA GLU A 165 23.42 -15.45 -0.74
C GLU A 165 22.90 -14.05 -1.06
N LYS A 166 22.46 -13.82 -2.30
CA LYS A 166 21.94 -12.52 -2.73
C LYS A 166 20.61 -12.18 -2.06
N ILE A 167 19.75 -13.17 -1.81
CA ILE A 167 18.52 -12.98 -1.03
C ILE A 167 18.88 -12.54 0.40
N ARG A 168 19.84 -13.22 1.04
CA ARG A 168 20.28 -12.88 2.40
C ARG A 168 20.89 -11.48 2.48
N GLU A 169 21.72 -11.11 1.51
CA GLU A 169 22.27 -9.74 1.39
C GLU A 169 21.15 -8.70 1.30
N LYS A 170 20.08 -8.97 0.51
CA LYS A 170 18.93 -8.05 0.41
C LYS A 170 18.13 -7.97 1.71
N ILE A 171 17.94 -9.09 2.40
CA ILE A 171 17.27 -9.12 3.70
C ILE A 171 18.06 -8.30 4.71
N ASP A 172 19.38 -8.50 4.79
CA ASP A 172 20.24 -7.73 5.69
C ASP A 172 20.15 -6.23 5.38
N TYR A 173 20.22 -5.84 4.11
CA TYR A 173 19.98 -4.45 3.69
C TYR A 173 18.64 -3.90 4.19
N PHE A 174 17.55 -4.67 4.09
CA PHE A 174 16.25 -4.23 4.58
C PHE A 174 16.20 -4.08 6.11
N LEU A 175 16.86 -4.97 6.85
CA LEU A 175 16.92 -4.95 8.32
C LEU A 175 17.77 -3.80 8.87
N ASN A 176 18.66 -3.25 8.06
CA ASN A 176 19.43 -2.05 8.38
C ASN A 176 18.69 -0.74 8.04
N CYS A 177 17.46 -0.80 7.53
CA CYS A 177 16.68 0.39 7.19
C CYS A 177 16.08 1.05 8.45
N ASN A 178 16.37 2.34 8.65
CA ASN A 178 15.94 3.08 9.84
C ASN A 178 14.44 3.09 10.04
N GLU A 179 13.66 3.23 8.97
CA GLU A 179 12.20 3.27 9.02
C GLU A 179 11.59 1.92 9.43
N ILE A 180 12.24 0.81 9.08
CA ILE A 180 11.84 -0.53 9.53
C ILE A 180 12.11 -0.69 11.03
N ILE A 181 13.28 -0.24 11.49
CA ILE A 181 13.66 -0.26 12.92
C ILE A 181 12.72 0.65 13.73
N GLU A 182 12.48 1.88 13.25
CA GLU A 182 11.57 2.85 13.85
C GLU A 182 10.15 2.28 13.99
N ALA A 183 9.60 1.72 12.91
CA ALA A 183 8.27 1.11 12.95
C ALA A 183 8.20 -0.10 13.88
N SER A 184 9.27 -0.85 14.05
CA SER A 184 9.32 -2.02 14.94
C SER A 184 9.41 -1.65 16.42
N ASN A 185 10.00 -0.48 16.73
CA ASN A 185 10.09 0.05 18.10
C ASN A 185 8.79 0.70 18.58
N ASN A 186 7.79 0.87 17.72
CA ASN A 186 6.51 1.44 18.12
C ASN A 186 5.75 0.46 19.05
N GLU A 187 5.55 0.86 20.31
CA GLU A 187 5.04 -0.01 21.38
C GLU A 187 3.68 -0.65 21.08
N ARG A 188 2.80 0.06 20.36
CA ARG A 188 1.45 -0.45 20.03
C ARG A 188 1.46 -1.55 18.96
N LYS A 189 2.61 -1.86 18.35
CA LYS A 189 2.74 -2.97 17.38
C LYS A 189 2.57 -4.34 18.00
N ARG A 190 2.83 -4.52 19.30
CA ARG A 190 2.70 -5.82 19.98
C ARG A 190 1.29 -6.41 19.91
N ASN A 191 0.29 -5.56 19.67
CA ASN A 191 -1.10 -6.00 19.46
C ASN A 191 -1.37 -6.58 18.06
N TYR A 192 -0.46 -6.38 17.11
CA TYR A 192 -0.66 -6.73 15.69
C TYR A 192 0.40 -7.69 15.14
N PHE A 193 1.56 -7.76 15.78
CA PHE A 193 2.68 -8.58 15.33
C PHE A 193 3.21 -9.42 16.49
N GLU A 194 3.60 -10.64 16.18
CA GLU A 194 4.26 -11.53 17.14
C GLU A 194 5.57 -10.93 17.63
N ASP A 195 5.84 -11.10 18.93
CA ASP A 195 7.09 -10.63 19.54
C ASP A 195 8.33 -11.19 18.84
N LYS A 196 8.27 -12.43 18.35
CA LYS A 196 9.36 -13.05 17.61
C LYS A 196 9.67 -12.26 16.33
N PHE A 197 8.65 -11.87 15.57
CA PHE A 197 8.83 -11.08 14.35
C PHE A 197 9.50 -9.74 14.65
N LEU A 198 9.01 -9.01 15.65
CA LEU A 198 9.57 -7.70 16.01
C LEU A 198 11.02 -7.81 16.53
N LYS A 199 11.29 -8.78 17.42
CA LYS A 199 12.64 -9.02 17.95
C LYS A 199 13.62 -9.44 16.85
N SER A 200 13.19 -10.27 15.90
CA SER A 200 14.02 -10.66 14.76
C SER A 200 14.39 -9.47 13.89
N ILE A 201 13.54 -8.45 13.75
CA ILE A 201 13.92 -7.19 13.07
C ILE A 201 15.04 -6.50 13.85
N LEU A 202 14.82 -6.26 15.14
CA LEU A 202 15.74 -5.50 15.99
C LEU A 202 17.11 -6.19 16.14
N ASN A 203 17.12 -7.52 16.15
CA ASN A 203 18.33 -8.35 16.20
C ASN A 203 18.95 -8.59 14.82
N LYS A 204 18.37 -8.05 13.74
CA LYS A 204 18.81 -8.26 12.35
C LYS A 204 18.94 -9.74 11.98
N ASP A 205 17.98 -10.55 12.41
CA ASP A 205 17.97 -12.00 12.19
C ASP A 205 17.61 -12.35 10.74
N THR A 206 18.63 -12.30 9.88
CA THR A 206 18.51 -12.61 8.45
C THR A 206 18.02 -14.04 8.20
N ASN A 207 18.35 -15.00 9.07
CA ASN A 207 17.92 -16.39 8.94
C ASN A 207 16.41 -16.54 9.13
N TYR A 208 15.86 -15.91 10.17
CA TYR A 208 14.43 -15.90 10.41
C TYR A 208 13.66 -15.36 9.19
N PHE A 209 14.07 -14.22 8.64
CA PHE A 209 13.39 -13.61 7.51
C PHE A 209 13.57 -14.39 6.20
N TYR A 210 14.73 -15.03 6.00
CA TYR A 210 14.93 -15.91 4.87
C TYR A 210 13.91 -17.07 4.89
N ASN A 211 13.82 -17.77 6.03
CA ASN A 211 12.91 -18.91 6.19
C ASN A 211 11.44 -18.47 6.05
N MET A 212 11.07 -17.36 6.71
CA MET A 212 9.72 -16.79 6.61
C MET A 212 9.34 -16.44 5.16
N GLY A 213 10.25 -15.81 4.41
CA GLY A 213 10.01 -15.46 3.01
C GLY A 213 9.84 -16.68 2.11
N GLU A 214 10.64 -17.71 2.34
CA GLU A 214 10.58 -18.97 1.60
C GLU A 214 9.26 -19.71 1.86
N GLU A 215 8.83 -19.82 3.13
CA GLU A 215 7.54 -20.41 3.51
C GLU A 215 6.38 -19.66 2.86
N MET A 216 6.33 -18.33 2.99
CA MET A 216 5.29 -17.49 2.36
C MET A 216 5.26 -17.66 0.83
N TYR A 217 6.42 -17.83 0.20
CA TYR A 217 6.53 -18.09 -1.23
C TYR A 217 5.99 -19.48 -1.60
N LYS A 218 6.29 -20.52 -0.81
CA LYS A 218 5.81 -21.89 -1.03
C LYS A 218 4.28 -21.98 -0.86
N ASP A 219 3.74 -21.37 0.18
CA ASP A 219 2.29 -21.40 0.49
C ASP A 219 1.44 -20.75 -0.59
N ASN A 220 1.97 -19.71 -1.26
CA ASN A 220 1.28 -19.02 -2.35
C ASN A 220 1.36 -19.72 -3.71
N LYS A 221 1.90 -20.95 -3.80
CA LYS A 221 2.06 -21.69 -5.06
C LYS A 221 0.74 -21.86 -5.81
N ILE A 222 -0.33 -22.27 -5.14
CA ILE A 222 -1.66 -22.51 -5.75
C ILE A 222 -2.21 -21.20 -6.34
N ASN A 223 -2.15 -20.11 -5.58
CA ASN A 223 -2.60 -18.79 -6.03
C ASN A 223 -1.87 -18.31 -7.30
N ARG A 224 -0.57 -18.59 -7.43
CA ARG A 224 0.21 -18.25 -8.63
C ARG A 224 -0.22 -19.07 -9.85
N ILE A 225 -0.54 -20.35 -9.67
CA ILE A 225 -1.04 -21.21 -10.76
C ILE A 225 -2.40 -20.71 -11.24
N ILE A 226 -3.34 -20.46 -10.33
CA ILE A 226 -4.68 -19.95 -10.66
C ILE A 226 -4.58 -18.64 -11.44
N LYS A 227 -3.70 -17.71 -11.02
CA LYS A 227 -3.50 -16.45 -11.73
C LYS A 227 -3.08 -16.66 -13.19
N LYS A 228 -2.14 -17.56 -13.48
CA LYS A 228 -1.73 -17.86 -14.87
C LYS A 228 -2.86 -18.36 -15.77
N ILE A 229 -3.90 -18.95 -15.19
CA ILE A 229 -5.07 -19.44 -15.94
C ILE A 229 -6.07 -18.32 -16.20
N LEU A 230 -6.26 -17.43 -15.23
CA LEU A 230 -7.27 -16.35 -15.28
C LEU A 230 -6.81 -15.12 -16.07
N THR A 231 -5.50 -14.84 -16.08
CA THR A 231 -4.89 -13.65 -16.72
C THR A 231 -3.94 -14.04 -17.83
#